data_AF-A0A7X7DL71-F1
#
_entry.id   AF-A0A7X7DL71-F1
#
_cell.length_a   1.000
_cell.length_b   1.000
_cell.length_c   1.000
_cell.angle_alpha   90.00
_cell.angle_beta   90.00
_cell.angle_gamma   90.00
#
_symmetry.space_group_name_H-M   'P 1'
#
loop_
_entity.id
_entity.type
_entity.pdbx_description
1 polymer ?
#
loop_
_entity_poly.entity_id
_entity_poly.type
_entity_poly.pdbx_seq_one_letter_code
_entity_poly.pdbx_strand_id
1 'polypeptide(L)'
;IIKRIDLSIAEFNQKSDHPWKLAYSSGLATSEQEQAFNIDTLLSLADQELYKVKQFKKKQKINDSQYPQSNTAITGGSLIERQNQETR
;
A
#
# COMPACT_ATOMS: atom_id res chain seq x y z
N ILE A 1 11.34 2.47 -5.53
CA ILE A 1 11.13 1.00 -5.63
C ILE A 1 9.64 0.65 -5.51
N ILE A 2 8.95 1.03 -4.42
CA ILE A 2 7.52 0.73 -4.20
C ILE A 2 6.62 1.09 -5.39
N LYS A 3 6.75 2.30 -5.95
CA LYS A 3 5.99 2.72 -7.15
C LYS A 3 6.13 1.79 -8.36
N ARG A 4 7.29 1.14 -8.53
CA ARG A 4 7.51 0.18 -9.63
C ARG A 4 6.77 -1.13 -9.37
N ILE A 5 6.70 -1.56 -8.12
CA ILE A 5 5.93 -2.74 -7.71
C ILE A 5 4.44 -2.45 -7.90
N ASP A 6 3.96 -1.26 -7.52
CA ASP A 6 2.58 -0.84 -7.76
C ASP A 6 2.18 -0.94 -9.24
N LEU A 7 3.02 -0.41 -10.14
CA LEU A 7 2.78 -0.48 -11.58
C LEU A 7 2.78 -1.93 -12.08
N SER A 8 3.71 -2.76 -11.60
CA SER A 8 3.80 -4.17 -12.01
C SER A 8 2.57 -4.97 -11.60
N ILE A 9 2.06 -4.73 -10.38
CA ILE A 9 0.84 -5.40 -9.88
C ILE A 9 -0.40 -4.89 -10.62
N ALA A 10 -0.47 -3.58 -10.93
CA ALA A 10 -1.54 -3.02 -11.73
C ALA A 10 -1.57 -3.62 -13.14
N GLU A 11 -0.42 -3.69 -13.81
CA GLU A 11 -0.30 -4.33 -15.13
C GLU A 11 -0.68 -5.81 -15.08
N PHE A 12 -0.22 -6.56 -14.07
CA PHE A 12 -0.59 -7.96 -13.88
C PHE A 12 -2.10 -8.12 -13.77
N ASN A 13 -2.75 -7.34 -12.90
CA ASN A 13 -4.19 -7.41 -12.68
C ASN A 13 -5.03 -6.97 -13.90
N GLN A 14 -4.47 -6.16 -14.80
CA GLN A 14 -5.14 -5.78 -16.05
C GLN A 14 -5.03 -6.87 -17.13
N LYS A 15 -3.88 -7.54 -17.21
CA LYS A 15 -3.59 -8.56 -18.25
C LYS A 15 -4.08 -9.95 -17.85
N SER A 16 -4.25 -10.20 -16.55
CA SER A 16 -4.67 -11.48 -15.99
C SER A 16 -6.18 -11.64 -16.03
N ASP A 17 -6.65 -12.76 -16.59
CA ASP A 17 -8.07 -13.16 -16.59
C ASP A 17 -8.46 -13.98 -15.34
N HIS A 18 -7.74 -13.81 -14.25
CA HIS A 18 -8.05 -14.49 -13.00
C HIS A 18 -9.28 -13.87 -12.33
N PRO A 19 -10.15 -14.67 -11.68
CA PRO A 19 -11.31 -14.18 -10.93
C PRO A 19 -10.93 -13.41 -9.65
N TRP A 20 -9.64 -13.27 -9.36
CA TRP A 20 -9.09 -12.57 -8.20
C TRP A 20 -8.07 -11.54 -8.65
N LYS A 21 -7.94 -10.47 -7.87
CA LYS A 21 -6.90 -9.45 -8.05
C LYS A 21 -5.77 -9.69 -7.06
N LEU A 22 -4.54 -9.65 -7.55
CA LEU A 22 -3.35 -9.68 -6.71
C LEU A 22 -3.24 -8.37 -5.94
N ALA A 23 -3.07 -8.47 -4.62
CA ALA A 23 -2.81 -7.34 -3.75
C ALA A 23 -1.61 -7.65 -2.86
N TYR A 24 -0.83 -6.62 -2.51
CA TYR A 24 0.35 -6.77 -1.67
C TYR A 24 0.40 -5.70 -0.58
N SER A 25 1.19 -5.94 0.46
CA SER A 25 1.55 -4.95 1.47
C SER A 25 3.06 -5.01 1.66
N SER A 26 3.69 -3.86 1.89
CA SER A 26 5.13 -3.75 2.07
C SER A 26 5.44 -2.91 3.31
N GLY A 27 6.43 -3.34 4.09
CA GLY A 27 7.12 -2.51 5.07
C GLY A 27 8.51 -2.15 4.54
N LEU A 28 8.95 -0.92 4.76
CA LEU A 28 10.25 -0.44 4.30
C LEU A 28 11.00 0.16 5.48
N ALA A 29 12.24 -0.28 5.68
CA ALA A 29 13.19 0.31 6.61
C ALA A 29 14.50 0.60 5.86
N THR A 30 15.10 1.75 6.15
CA THR A 30 16.37 2.19 5.55
C THR A 30 17.30 2.68 6.66
N SER A 31 18.60 2.41 6.53
CA SER A 31 19.64 2.98 7.39
C SER A 31 20.51 3.92 6.56
N GLU A 32 20.81 5.10 7.09
CA GLU A 32 21.70 6.09 6.47
C GLU A 32 23.14 6.01 7.02
N GLN A 33 23.38 5.25 8.09
CA GLN A 33 24.67 5.23 8.78
C GLN A 33 25.57 4.08 8.30
N GLU A 34 26.85 4.37 8.06
CA GLU A 34 27.93 3.36 7.89
C GLU A 34 28.19 2.57 9.17
N GLN A 35 27.74 3.09 10.32
CA GLN A 35 27.83 2.39 11.60
C GLN A 35 26.88 1.19 11.57
N ALA A 36 27.42 0.01 11.94
CA ALA A 36 26.76 -1.29 11.90
C ALA A 36 25.39 -1.32 12.61
N PHE A 37 24.34 -0.89 11.89
CA PHE A 37 22.98 -1.22 12.26
C PHE A 37 22.86 -2.73 12.17
N ASN A 38 22.46 -3.37 13.28
CA ASN A 38 22.17 -4.80 13.26
C ASN A 38 21.05 -5.03 12.24
N ILE A 39 21.31 -5.92 11.27
CA ILE A 39 20.36 -6.34 10.24
C ILE A 39 19.03 -6.80 10.86
N ASP A 40 19.08 -7.45 12.02
CA ASP A 40 17.90 -7.91 12.76
C ASP A 40 17.00 -6.73 13.17
N THR A 41 17.61 -5.61 13.55
CA THR A 41 16.88 -4.39 13.90
C THR A 41 16.19 -3.79 12.67
N LEU A 42 16.87 -3.76 11.52
CA LEU A 42 16.28 -3.27 10.27
C LEU A 42 15.12 -4.15 9.80
N LEU A 43 15.27 -5.47 9.89
CA LEU A 43 14.21 -6.42 9.57
C LEU A 43 13.02 -6.25 10.52
N SER A 44 13.28 -6.13 11.83
CA SER A 44 12.23 -5.90 12.82
C SER A 44 11.46 -4.60 12.56
N LEU A 45 12.14 -3.53 12.15
CA LEU A 45 11.48 -2.26 11.82
C LEU A 45 10.62 -2.40 10.54
N ALA A 46 11.12 -3.08 9.52
CA ALA A 46 10.35 -3.35 8.31
C ALA A 46 9.09 -4.19 8.60
N ASP A 47 9.20 -5.20 9.47
CA ASP A 47 8.07 -6.02 9.88
C ASP A 47 7.02 -5.24 10.67
N GLN A 48 7.44 -4.34 11.55
CA GLN A 48 6.53 -3.46 12.29
C GLN A 48 5.75 -2.55 11.33
N GLU A 49 6.41 -1.96 10.34
CA GLU A 49 5.75 -1.15 9.31
C GLU A 49 4.78 -1.97 8.47
N LEU A 50 5.18 -3.18 8.05
CA LEU A 50 4.29 -4.11 7.35
C LEU A 50 3.04 -4.43 8.17
N TYR A 51 3.20 -4.66 9.48
CA TYR A 51 2.10 -4.96 10.39
C TYR A 51 1.11 -3.79 10.48
N LYS A 52 1.60 -2.55 10.62
CA LYS A 52 0.76 -1.35 10.62
C LYS A 52 -0.07 -1.25 9.34
N VAL A 53 0.56 -1.46 8.18
CA VAL A 53 -0.14 -1.44 6.88
C VAL A 53 -1.22 -2.51 6.79
N LYS A 54 -0.94 -3.73 7.27
CA LYS A 54 -1.93 -4.83 7.31
C LYS A 54 -3.12 -4.49 8.22
N GLN A 55 -2.86 -3.94 9.40
CA GLN A 55 -3.91 -3.53 10.34
C GLN A 55 -4.81 -2.44 9.77
N PHE A 56 -4.21 -1.44 9.11
CA PHE A 56 -4.96 -0.38 8.46
C PHE A 56 -5.89 -0.93 7.38
N LYS A 57 -5.40 -1.79 6.48
CA LYS A 57 -6.23 -2.44 5.45
C LYS A 57 -7.34 -3.31 6.05
N LYS A 58 -7.06 -4.02 7.15
CA LYS A 58 -8.07 -4.82 7.85
C LYS A 58 -9.20 -3.93 8.39
N LYS A 59 -8.86 -2.79 8.99
CA LYS A 59 -9.85 -1.82 9.48
C LYS A 59 -10.68 -1.20 8.35
N GLN A 60 -10.06 -0.84 7.22
CA GLN A 60 -10.79 -0.34 6.05
C GLN A 60 -11.81 -1.35 5.52
N LYS A 61 -11.43 -2.62 5.36
CA LYS A 61 -12.37 -3.67 4.91
C LYS A 61 -13.60 -3.79 5.81
N ILE A 62 -13.42 -3.63 7.12
CA ILE A 62 -14.53 -3.69 8.09
C ILE A 62 -15.45 -2.48 7.92
N ASN A 63 -14.88 -1.29 7.71
CA ASN A 63 -15.63 -0.05 7.50
C ASN A 63 -16.35 -0.02 6.14
N ASP A 64 -15.72 -0.54 5.08
CA ASP A 64 -16.30 -0.62 3.73
C ASP A 64 -17.51 -1.58 3.69
N SER A 65 -17.54 -2.60 4.55
CA SER A 65 -18.71 -3.46 4.73
C SER A 65 -19.88 -2.82 5.50
N GLN A 66 -19.69 -1.63 6.09
CA GLN A 66 -20.75 -0.89 6.78
C GLN A 66 -21.39 0.22 5.94
N TYR A 67 -20.79 0.65 4.82
CA TYR A 67 -21.36 1.63 3.91
C TYR A 67 -20.93 1.37 2.46
N PRO A 68 -21.84 1.17 1.49
CA PRO A 68 -21.44 1.20 0.10
C PRO A 68 -21.30 2.66 -0.34
N GLN A 69 -20.08 3.13 -0.66
CA GLN A 69 -19.80 3.88 -1.92
C GLN A 69 -18.43 4.57 -1.99
N SER A 70 -18.00 4.65 -3.26
CA SER A 70 -17.17 5.67 -3.94
C SER A 70 -15.71 5.33 -4.24
N ASN A 71 -15.42 5.36 -5.55
CA ASN A 71 -14.20 4.94 -6.22
C ASN A 71 -12.96 5.70 -5.70
N THR A 72 -12.25 5.12 -4.73
CA THR A 72 -10.95 5.63 -4.30
C THR A 72 -9.89 4.54 -4.49
N ALA A 73 -9.15 4.61 -5.60
CA ALA A 73 -7.98 3.79 -5.82
C ALA A 73 -6.83 4.31 -4.96
N ILE A 74 -6.45 3.58 -3.90
CA ILE A 74 -5.30 3.92 -3.06
C ILE A 74 -4.09 3.10 -3.52
N THR A 75 -3.24 3.75 -4.33
CA THR A 75 -1.90 3.25 -4.68
C THR A 75 -0.89 3.88 -3.71
N GLY A 76 -0.09 3.04 -3.04
CA GLY A 76 1.15 3.40 -2.35
C GLY A 76 1.20 4.74 -1.59
N GLY A 77 0.75 4.75 -0.33
CA GLY A 77 1.33 5.63 0.70
C GLY A 77 1.28 7.15 0.52
N SER A 78 0.32 7.71 -0.24
CA SER A 78 0.03 9.15 -0.19
C SER A 78 -1.44 9.41 -0.56
N LEU A 79 -2.15 10.13 0.30
CA LEU A 79 -3.50 10.64 0.06
C LEU A 79 -3.42 11.68 -1.07
N ILE A 80 -3.68 11.28 -2.31
CA ILE A 80 -3.92 12.24 -3.39
C ILE A 80 -5.41 12.55 -3.39
N GLU A 81 -5.76 13.62 -2.67
CA GLU A 81 -7.06 14.26 -2.76
C GLU A 81 -7.17 14.92 -4.13
N ARG A 82 -7.92 14.30 -5.05
CA ARG A 82 -8.28 14.96 -6.31
C ARG A 82 -9.37 15.98 -6.00
N GLN A 83 -8.99 17.26 -5.88
CA GLN A 83 -9.94 18.36 -5.93
C GLN A 83 -10.61 18.36 -7.31
N ASN A 84 -11.88 17.96 -7.37
CA ASN A 84 -12.71 18.21 -8.53
C ASN A 84 -12.99 19.72 -8.58
N GLN A 85 -12.42 20.40 -9.57
CA GLN A 85 -12.92 21.70 -9.98
C GLN A 85 -14.26 21.48 -10.69
N GLU A 86 -15.35 21.82 -10.03
CA GLU A 86 -16.65 22.01 -10.68
C GLU A 86 -16.53 23.22 -11.61
N THR A 87 -16.48 22.97 -12.91
CA THR A 87 -16.66 24.01 -13.93
C THR A 87 -18.16 24.20 -14.13
N ARG A 88 -18.67 25.40 -13.82
CA ARG A 88 -19.93 25.93 -14.34
C ARG A 88 -19.64 27.20 -15.11
#